data_AF-A0A7R9ZYK3-F1
#
_entry.id   AF-A0A7R9ZYK3-F1
#
_cell.length_a   1.000
_cell.length_b   1.000
_cell.length_c   1.000
_cell.angle_alpha   90.00
_cell.angle_beta   90.00
_cell.angle_gamma   90.00
#
_symmetry.space_group_name_H-M   'P 1'
#
loop_
_entity.id
_entity.type
_entity.pdbx_description
1 polymer ?
#
loop_
_entity_poly.entity_id
_entity_poly.type
_entity_poly.pdbx_seq_one_letter_code
_entity_poly.pdbx_strand_id
1 'polypeptide(L)'
;ALGTGPTSACATQQGRRNQSRARSSGDARAFEGIGIDRVTANFARAWEAGLIDGALAGSSREAVEMAHFLMRAEGLAVGPSAALNVVGAVKLTSRLGPGSVVATVLCDGAERYASKLLSPERLAAN
;
A
#
# COMPACT_ATOMS: atom_id res chain seq x y z
N ALA A 1 20.34 22.94 22.25
CA ALA A 1 20.67 21.55 22.60
C ALA A 1 19.49 20.66 22.21
N LEU A 2 19.51 20.11 21.00
CA LEU A 2 18.46 19.22 20.49
C LEU A 2 19.04 17.81 20.45
N GLY A 3 18.44 16.93 21.26
CA GLY A 3 18.90 15.57 21.48
C GLY A 3 18.81 14.73 20.21
N THR A 4 19.94 14.13 19.86
CA THR A 4 20.09 13.05 18.89
C THR A 4 19.46 11.78 19.47
N GLY A 5 18.15 11.58 19.27
CA GLY A 5 17.48 10.30 19.45
C GLY A 5 17.55 9.45 18.18
N PRO A 6 17.64 8.12 18.24
CA PRO A 6 17.92 7.28 17.07
C PRO A 6 16.67 7.09 16.21
N THR A 7 16.41 8.01 15.27
CA THR A 7 15.42 7.84 14.18
C THR A 7 15.83 6.77 13.16
N SER A 8 17.01 6.16 13.32
CA SER A 8 17.54 5.12 12.45
C SER A 8 16.94 3.72 12.69
N ALA A 9 16.18 3.48 13.76
CA ALA A 9 15.79 2.11 14.11
C ALA A 9 14.75 1.46 13.17
N CYS A 10 13.85 2.24 12.55
CA CYS A 10 12.79 1.71 11.69
C CYS A 10 13.27 1.45 10.25
N ALA A 11 14.01 2.39 9.66
CA ALA A 11 14.59 2.24 8.32
C ALA A 11 15.70 1.17 8.28
N THR A 12 16.47 1.03 9.37
CA THR A 12 17.51 -0.02 9.49
C THR A 12 16.91 -1.42 9.58
N GLN A 13 15.62 -1.57 9.95
CA GLN A 13 14.94 -2.86 9.89
C GLN A 13 14.60 -3.26 8.46
N GLN A 14 14.15 -2.35 7.59
CA GLN A 14 13.82 -2.71 6.19
C GLN A 14 15.09 -3.06 5.38
N GLY A 15 16.20 -2.36 5.62
CA GLY A 15 17.49 -2.65 4.98
C GLY A 15 18.20 -3.92 5.49
N ARG A 16 17.98 -4.33 6.75
CA ARG A 16 18.57 -5.58 7.31
C ARG A 16 17.64 -6.81 7.23
N ARG A 17 16.32 -6.64 7.15
CA ARG A 17 15.34 -7.75 7.14
C ARG A 17 15.20 -8.47 5.81
N ASN A 18 15.94 -8.09 4.76
CA ASN A 18 16.02 -8.93 3.55
C ASN A 18 16.75 -10.27 3.79
N GLN A 19 17.34 -10.50 4.98
CA GLN A 19 17.87 -11.82 5.35
C GLN A 19 16.90 -12.69 6.16
N SER A 20 15.80 -12.15 6.71
CA SER A 20 14.82 -12.94 7.47
C SER A 20 13.46 -12.91 6.78
N ARG A 21 13.26 -13.82 5.82
CA ARG A 21 11.98 -14.35 5.32
C ARG A 21 10.72 -13.64 5.84
N ALA A 22 10.44 -12.43 5.37
CA ALA A 22 9.06 -12.00 5.20
C ALA A 22 8.68 -12.42 3.79
N ARG A 23 8.41 -13.73 3.61
CA ARG A 23 7.61 -14.16 2.46
C ARG A 23 6.36 -13.28 2.51
N SER A 24 6.02 -12.61 1.42
CA SER A 24 4.69 -12.04 1.29
C SER A 24 3.71 -13.13 1.74
N SER A 25 2.97 -12.89 2.81
CA SER A 25 1.76 -13.64 3.08
C SER A 25 0.96 -13.67 1.77
N GLY A 26 0.33 -14.79 1.44
CA GLY A 26 -0.28 -15.04 0.13
C GLY A 26 -1.16 -13.89 -0.39
N ASP A 27 -1.70 -13.07 0.52
CA ASP A 27 -2.45 -11.84 0.26
C ASP A 27 -1.81 -10.90 -0.77
N ALA A 28 -0.50 -10.59 -0.69
CA ALA A 28 0.09 -9.59 -1.59
C ALA A 28 0.09 -10.02 -3.07
N ARG A 29 -0.06 -11.33 -3.35
CA ARG A 29 -0.15 -11.88 -4.72
C ARG A 29 -1.57 -11.87 -5.28
N ALA A 30 -2.57 -11.50 -4.48
CA ALA A 30 -3.96 -11.45 -4.92
C ALA A 30 -4.21 -10.29 -5.91
N PHE A 31 -3.35 -9.25 -5.88
CA PHE A 31 -3.49 -8.07 -6.71
C PHE A 31 -2.40 -7.96 -7.76
N GLU A 32 -2.83 -7.60 -8.96
CA GLU A 32 -1.93 -7.38 -10.08
C GLU A 32 -1.26 -5.99 -9.95
N GLY A 33 -0.03 -5.88 -10.46
CA GLY A 33 0.67 -4.60 -10.55
C GLY A 33 1.41 -4.14 -9.29
N ILE A 34 1.30 -4.86 -8.15
CA ILE A 34 2.01 -4.56 -6.90
C ILE A 34 2.61 -5.82 -6.27
N GLY A 35 3.51 -5.67 -5.28
CA GLY A 35 4.03 -6.81 -4.52
C GLY A 35 5.12 -7.61 -5.23
N ILE A 36 6.14 -6.93 -5.76
CA ILE A 36 7.30 -7.56 -6.39
C ILE A 36 8.25 -8.18 -5.35
N ASP A 37 8.61 -9.46 -5.53
CA ASP A 37 9.49 -10.21 -4.60
C ASP A 37 10.98 -9.81 -4.69
N ARG A 38 11.33 -8.74 -5.41
CA ARG A 38 12.70 -8.25 -5.57
C ARG A 38 12.75 -6.73 -5.58
N VAL A 39 13.89 -6.19 -5.13
CA VAL A 39 14.18 -4.76 -5.29
C VAL A 39 14.75 -4.53 -6.69
N THR A 40 14.13 -3.63 -7.45
CA THR A 40 14.60 -3.24 -8.78
C THR A 40 15.62 -2.10 -8.68
N ALA A 41 16.49 -1.95 -9.71
CA ALA A 41 17.55 -0.94 -9.69
C ALA A 41 17.01 0.50 -9.57
N ASN A 42 15.86 0.81 -10.18
CA ASN A 42 15.22 2.12 -10.03
C ASN A 42 14.74 2.37 -8.59
N PHE A 43 14.21 1.35 -7.91
CA PHE A 43 13.77 1.48 -6.52
C PHE A 43 14.97 1.66 -5.58
N ALA A 44 16.04 0.87 -5.78
CA ALA A 44 17.29 1.01 -5.02
C ALA A 44 17.88 2.42 -5.14
N ARG A 45 17.95 2.96 -6.37
CA ARG A 45 18.44 4.31 -6.62
C ARG A 45 17.58 5.39 -5.95
N ALA A 46 16.26 5.26 -5.99
CA ALA A 46 15.36 6.20 -5.32
C ALA A 46 15.51 6.16 -3.79
N TRP A 47 15.73 4.96 -3.23
CA TRP A 47 16.02 4.78 -1.81
C TRP A 47 17.35 5.41 -1.41
N GLU A 48 18.43 5.15 -2.15
CA GLU A 48 19.75 5.74 -1.91
C GLU A 48 19.74 7.27 -2.03
N ALA A 49 18.92 7.82 -2.92
CA ALA A 49 18.73 9.25 -3.08
C ALA A 49 17.85 9.90 -1.98
N GLY A 50 17.31 9.12 -1.04
CA GLY A 50 16.44 9.63 0.02
C GLY A 50 15.06 10.10 -0.46
N LEU A 51 14.60 9.61 -1.62
CA LEU A 51 13.28 9.95 -2.19
C LEU A 51 12.14 9.09 -1.63
N ILE A 52 12.45 8.08 -0.81
CA ILE A 52 11.51 7.13 -0.23
C ILE A 52 11.72 7.10 1.29
N ASP A 53 10.74 7.59 2.04
CA ASP A 53 10.82 7.65 3.51
C ASP A 53 10.43 6.33 4.19
N GLY A 54 9.67 5.48 3.51
CA GLY A 54 9.21 4.21 4.06
C GLY A 54 8.11 3.54 3.25
N ALA A 55 7.46 2.55 3.87
CA ALA A 55 6.38 1.78 3.28
C ALA A 55 5.30 1.46 4.31
N LEU A 56 4.06 1.30 3.83
CA LEU A 56 2.92 0.83 4.60
C LEU A 56 2.44 -0.50 4.01
N ALA A 57 2.20 -1.47 4.89
CA ALA A 57 1.58 -2.72 4.50
C ALA A 57 0.06 -2.61 4.55
N GLY A 58 -0.62 -3.31 3.65
CA GLY A 58 -2.04 -3.55 3.73
C GLY A 58 -2.43 -4.92 3.18
N SER A 59 -3.63 -5.37 3.54
CA SER A 59 -4.14 -6.69 3.20
C SER A 59 -5.06 -6.66 1.99
N SER A 60 -5.35 -7.85 1.45
CA SER A 60 -6.31 -7.98 0.36
C SER A 60 -7.70 -7.52 0.75
N ARG A 61 -8.11 -7.87 1.97
CA ARG A 61 -9.40 -7.46 2.51
C ARG A 61 -9.52 -5.94 2.61
N GLU A 62 -8.50 -5.25 3.12
CA GLU A 62 -8.52 -3.78 3.21
C GLU A 62 -8.69 -3.12 1.84
N ALA A 63 -8.02 -3.63 0.80
CA ALA A 63 -8.15 -3.08 -0.54
C ALA A 63 -9.55 -3.31 -1.14
N VAL A 64 -10.14 -4.49 -0.95
CA VAL A 64 -11.50 -4.79 -1.41
C VAL A 64 -12.51 -3.90 -0.70
N GLU A 65 -12.46 -3.84 0.64
CA GLU A 65 -13.35 -2.99 1.45
C GLU A 65 -13.24 -1.51 1.03
N MET A 66 -12.02 -1.01 0.82
CA MET A 66 -11.78 0.35 0.37
C MET A 66 -12.29 0.60 -1.05
N ALA A 67 -12.08 -0.31 -2.00
CA ALA A 67 -12.59 -0.17 -3.37
C ALA A 67 -14.12 -0.03 -3.36
N HIS A 68 -14.82 -0.85 -2.57
CA HIS A 68 -16.26 -0.76 -2.41
C HIS A 68 -16.73 0.50 -1.68
N PHE A 69 -15.98 0.94 -0.68
CA PHE A 69 -16.25 2.21 0.00
C PHE A 69 -16.17 3.38 -0.99
N LEU A 70 -15.08 3.49 -1.76
CA LEU A 70 -14.88 4.54 -2.75
C LEU A 70 -15.97 4.55 -3.82
N MET A 71 -16.39 3.36 -4.27
CA MET A 71 -17.46 3.25 -5.25
C MET A 71 -18.81 3.75 -4.68
N ARG A 72 -19.13 3.43 -3.42
CA ARG A 72 -20.42 3.81 -2.81
C ARG A 72 -20.45 5.25 -2.28
N ALA A 73 -19.36 5.71 -1.67
CA ALA A 73 -19.28 6.99 -1.00
C ALA A 73 -18.86 8.13 -1.95
N GLU A 74 -17.92 7.85 -2.85
CA GLU A 74 -17.29 8.87 -3.70
C GLU A 74 -17.63 8.70 -5.19
N GLY A 75 -18.34 7.63 -5.58
CA GLY A 75 -18.62 7.30 -6.97
C GLY A 75 -17.38 6.88 -7.78
N LEU A 76 -16.28 6.52 -7.10
CA LEU A 76 -15.00 6.17 -7.72
C LEU A 76 -14.86 4.64 -7.87
N ALA A 77 -14.98 4.15 -9.10
CA ALA A 77 -14.78 2.74 -9.44
C ALA A 77 -13.31 2.46 -9.81
N VAL A 78 -12.50 2.06 -8.83
CA VAL A 78 -11.04 1.89 -8.96
C VAL A 78 -10.58 0.43 -8.83
N GLY A 79 -9.41 0.13 -9.39
CA GLY A 79 -8.75 -1.17 -9.22
C GLY A 79 -8.22 -1.41 -7.79
N PRO A 80 -7.80 -2.66 -7.48
CA PRO A 80 -7.40 -3.02 -6.11
C PRO A 80 -6.12 -2.31 -5.65
N SER A 81 -5.17 -2.09 -6.56
CA SER A 81 -3.91 -1.40 -6.25
C SER A 81 -4.16 0.08 -5.92
N ALA A 82 -5.04 0.73 -6.67
CA ALA A 82 -5.50 2.09 -6.41
C ALA A 82 -6.25 2.19 -5.08
N ALA A 83 -7.12 1.22 -4.76
CA ALA A 83 -7.79 1.16 -3.47
C ALA A 83 -6.79 0.98 -2.30
N LEU A 84 -5.78 0.12 -2.46
CA LEU A 84 -4.73 -0.07 -1.46
C LEU A 84 -3.87 1.20 -1.26
N ASN A 85 -3.64 1.98 -2.31
CA ASN A 85 -3.02 3.30 -2.24
C ASN A 85 -3.83 4.27 -1.36
N VAL A 86 -5.16 4.22 -1.43
CA VAL A 86 -6.04 5.01 -0.55
C VAL A 86 -6.00 4.51 0.89
N VAL A 87 -5.98 3.18 1.12
CA VAL A 87 -5.76 2.60 2.45
C VAL A 87 -4.44 3.12 3.05
N GLY A 88 -3.36 3.14 2.26
CA GLY A 88 -2.07 3.70 2.65
C GLY A 88 -2.18 5.18 3.02
N ALA A 89 -2.89 5.98 2.24
CA ALA A 89 -3.09 7.40 2.51
C ALA A 89 -3.84 7.63 3.84
N VAL A 90 -4.91 6.88 4.10
CA VAL A 90 -5.68 6.96 5.36
C VAL A 90 -4.84 6.54 6.57
N LYS A 91 -4.03 5.48 6.43
CA LYS A 91 -3.07 5.06 7.46
C LYS A 91 -1.99 6.12 7.70
N LEU A 92 -1.54 6.80 6.66
CA LEU A 92 -0.51 7.84 6.75
C LEU A 92 -1.05 9.10 7.42
N THR A 93 -2.22 9.60 7.04
CA THR A 93 -2.85 10.78 7.67
C THR A 93 -3.06 10.56 9.16
N SER A 94 -3.41 9.34 9.57
CA SER A 94 -3.53 8.96 10.98
C SER A 94 -2.22 9.11 11.77
N ARG A 95 -1.06 8.99 11.10
CA ARG A 95 0.27 9.18 11.71
C ARG A 95 0.75 10.63 11.69
N LEU A 96 0.38 11.38 10.64
CA LEU A 96 0.77 12.79 10.49
C LEU A 96 -0.04 13.74 11.37
N GLY A 97 -1.28 13.35 11.69
CA GLY A 97 -2.17 14.13 12.54
C GLY A 97 -3.06 15.13 11.76
N PRO A 98 -3.93 15.86 12.48
CA PRO A 98 -4.90 16.77 11.87
C PRO A 98 -4.24 17.89 11.06
N GLY A 99 -4.88 18.29 9.96
CA GLY A 99 -4.38 19.36 9.07
C GLY A 99 -3.32 18.91 8.06
N SER A 100 -2.91 17.64 8.08
CA SER A 100 -2.05 17.08 7.04
C SER A 100 -2.81 16.85 5.73
N VAL A 101 -2.13 17.08 4.60
CA VAL A 101 -2.64 16.79 3.26
C VAL A 101 -1.81 15.67 2.65
N VAL A 102 -2.47 14.59 2.24
CA VAL A 102 -1.83 13.44 1.59
C VAL A 102 -2.42 13.26 0.20
N ALA A 103 -1.56 13.19 -0.80
CA ALA A 103 -1.92 12.85 -2.17
C ALA A 103 -1.58 11.38 -2.44
N THR A 104 -2.40 10.72 -3.26
CA THR A 104 -2.17 9.34 -3.67
C THR A 104 -2.59 9.13 -5.13
N VAL A 105 -2.09 8.08 -5.77
CA VAL A 105 -2.31 7.80 -7.20
C VAL A 105 -3.34 6.70 -7.38
N LEU A 106 -4.33 6.93 -8.23
CA LEU A 106 -5.31 5.93 -8.65
C LEU A 106 -4.86 5.37 -10.01
N CYS A 107 -4.21 4.21 -9.97
CA CYS A 107 -3.48 3.67 -11.12
C CYS A 107 -4.37 3.21 -12.28
N ASP A 108 -5.53 2.62 -11.97
CA ASP A 108 -6.48 2.09 -12.95
C ASP A 108 -7.90 1.94 -12.38
N GLY A 109 -8.86 1.70 -13.28
CA GLY A 109 -10.28 1.55 -12.95
C GLY A 109 -10.70 0.11 -12.66
N ALA A 110 -11.87 -0.04 -12.02
CA ALA A 110 -12.41 -1.33 -11.61
C ALA A 110 -12.82 -2.25 -12.78
N GLU A 111 -13.01 -1.70 -13.99
CA GLU A 111 -13.47 -2.43 -15.18
C GLU A 111 -12.54 -3.60 -15.55
N ARG A 112 -11.24 -3.47 -15.27
CA ARG A 112 -10.23 -4.52 -15.50
C ARG A 112 -10.37 -5.71 -14.55
N TYR A 113 -11.11 -5.54 -13.45
CA TYR A 113 -11.17 -6.47 -12.33
C TYR A 113 -12.60 -6.93 -12.03
N ALA A 114 -13.56 -6.71 -12.93
CA ALA A 114 -14.96 -7.01 -12.69
C ALA A 114 -15.22 -8.46 -12.20
N SER A 115 -14.50 -9.44 -12.73
CA SER A 115 -14.63 -10.86 -12.32
C SER A 115 -13.98 -11.20 -10.97
N LYS A 116 -13.16 -10.30 -10.40
CA LYS A 116 -12.43 -10.50 -9.14
C LYS A 116 -12.97 -9.61 -8.02
N LEU A 117 -13.02 -8.29 -8.26
CA LEU A 117 -13.43 -7.29 -7.28
C LEU A 117 -14.95 -7.18 -7.16
N LEU A 118 -15.68 -7.31 -8.26
CA LEU A 118 -17.13 -7.06 -8.29
C LEU A 118 -17.95 -8.35 -8.21
N SER A 119 -17.32 -9.52 -8.10
CA SER A 119 -18.04 -10.79 -8.05
C SER A 119 -18.60 -11.06 -6.63
N PRO A 120 -19.92 -11.28 -6.49
CA PRO A 120 -20.56 -11.52 -5.19
C PRO A 120 -19.96 -12.71 -4.44
N GLU A 121 -19.52 -13.72 -5.18
CA GLU A 121 -18.94 -14.96 -4.64
C GLU A 121 -17.59 -14.73 -3.93
N ARG A 122 -16.74 -13.83 -4.47
CA ARG A 122 -15.46 -13.47 -3.83
C ARG A 122 -15.64 -12.49 -2.69
N LEU A 123 -16.65 -11.64 -2.77
CA LEU A 123 -17.04 -10.77 -1.66
C LEU A 123 -17.47 -11.56 -0.42
N ALA A 124 -18.11 -12.72 -0.58
CA ALA A 124 -18.51 -13.59 0.51
C ALA A 124 -17.37 -14.45 1.09
N ALA A 125 -16.26 -14.60 0.36
CA ALA A 125 -15.14 -15.47 0.71
C ALA A 125 -13.95 -14.75 1.38
N ASN A 126 -14.02 -13.42 1.56
CA ASN A 126 -13.01 -12.56 2.20
C ASN A 126 -13.55 -11.93 3.50
#